data_AF-A0A161MM83-F1
#
_entry.id   AF-A0A161MM83-F1
#
_cell.length_a   1.000
_cell.length_b   1.000
_cell.length_c   1.000
_cell.angle_alpha   90.00
_cell.angle_beta   90.00
_cell.angle_gamma   90.00
#
_symmetry.space_group_name_H-M   'P 1'
#
loop_
_entity.id
_entity.type
_entity.pdbx_description
1 polymer ?
#
loop_
_entity_poly.entity_id
_entity_poly.type
_entity_poly.pdbx_seq_one_letter_code
_entity_poly.pdbx_strand_id
1 'polypeptide(L)'
;CITRSGGDYAYILEAFGDLPAFLRLWAALLIIRPTTQAIVALTFAQYAAKPFFYDCSPPPIAVTLLAAAALCLLTLINCASVRWAMAVQNIFTTAKLLALAAIVLAGMYHILSGKTSHFASPWEGEYTITSITMALFSGLFAFGGWNYLNFVTEELQDPYKNLPRA
;
A
#
# COMPACT_ATOMS: atom_id res chain seq x y z
N CYS A 1 10.58 -26.17 -12.64
CA CYS A 1 10.62 -24.77 -12.17
C CYS A 1 10.20 -23.86 -13.32
N ILE A 2 9.19 -23.02 -13.11
CA ILE A 2 8.76 -22.02 -14.10
C ILE A 2 9.71 -20.84 -13.98
N THR A 3 10.55 -20.62 -14.99
CA THR A 3 11.58 -19.57 -15.03
C THR A 3 11.17 -18.40 -15.91
N ARG A 4 9.86 -18.14 -16.03
CA ARG A 4 9.30 -17.11 -16.91
C ARG A 4 8.90 -15.87 -16.11
N SER A 5 9.38 -14.72 -16.55
CA SER A 5 8.91 -13.39 -16.16
C SER A 5 7.40 -13.27 -16.34
N GLY A 6 6.72 -12.71 -15.33
CA GLY A 6 5.27 -12.50 -15.34
C GLY A 6 4.55 -12.99 -14.09
N GLY A 7 5.27 -13.64 -13.16
CA GLY A 7 4.83 -14.10 -11.82
C GLY A 7 3.45 -14.75 -11.83
N ASP A 8 2.49 -14.25 -11.04
CA ASP A 8 1.12 -14.82 -10.92
C ASP A 8 0.48 -15.16 -12.28
N TYR A 9 0.66 -14.32 -13.29
CA TYR A 9 0.11 -14.57 -14.63
C TYR A 9 0.82 -15.75 -15.31
N ALA A 10 2.15 -15.77 -15.29
CA ALA A 10 2.93 -16.84 -15.89
C ALA A 10 2.69 -18.20 -15.20
N TYR A 11 2.47 -18.20 -13.88
CA TYR A 11 2.14 -19.41 -13.14
C TYR A 11 0.77 -19.98 -13.51
N ILE A 12 -0.24 -19.11 -13.64
CA ILE A 12 -1.59 -19.53 -14.02
C ILE A 12 -1.64 -19.97 -15.48
N LEU A 13 -0.87 -19.30 -16.35
CA LEU A 13 -0.75 -19.68 -17.76
C LEU A 13 -0.20 -21.10 -17.91
N GLU A 14 0.88 -21.42 -17.19
CA GLU A 14 1.49 -22.75 -17.26
C GLU A 14 0.60 -23.84 -16.64
N ALA A 15 -0.08 -23.54 -15.53
CA ALA A 15 -0.86 -24.54 -14.79
C ALA A 15 -2.28 -24.75 -15.33
N PHE A 16 -2.93 -23.69 -15.83
CA PHE A 16 -4.37 -23.69 -16.15
C PHE A 16 -4.70 -23.20 -17.57
N GLY A 17 -3.71 -22.75 -18.34
CA GLY A 17 -3.87 -22.33 -19.73
C GLY A 17 -4.34 -20.88 -19.92
N ASP A 18 -4.68 -20.54 -21.16
CA ASP A 18 -4.83 -19.16 -21.62
C ASP A 18 -6.01 -18.40 -20.99
N LEU A 19 -7.18 -19.04 -20.88
CA LEU A 19 -8.40 -18.38 -20.41
C LEU A 19 -8.32 -17.97 -18.92
N PRO A 20 -7.93 -18.84 -17.97
CA PRO A 20 -7.75 -18.45 -16.57
C PRO A 20 -6.65 -17.40 -16.38
N ALA A 21 -5.56 -17.49 -17.17
CA ALA A 21 -4.49 -16.51 -17.13
C ALA A 21 -4.96 -15.13 -17.60
N PHE A 22 -5.75 -15.06 -18.68
CA PHE A 22 -6.36 -13.83 -19.16
C PHE A 22 -7.29 -13.21 -18.12
N LEU A 23 -8.16 -14.00 -17.48
CA LEU A 23 -9.07 -13.50 -16.44
C LEU A 23 -8.31 -12.92 -15.24
N ARG A 24 -7.22 -13.56 -14.81
CA ARG A 24 -6.35 -13.02 -13.75
C ARG A 24 -5.76 -11.67 -14.14
N LEU A 25 -5.24 -11.56 -15.37
CA LEU A 25 -4.65 -10.32 -15.88
C LEU A 25 -5.71 -9.22 -16.00
N TRP A 26 -6.89 -9.55 -16.52
CA TRP A 26 -8.03 -8.64 -16.62
C TRP A 26 -8.44 -8.07 -15.26
N ALA A 27 -8.61 -8.94 -14.26
CA ALA A 27 -8.91 -8.51 -12.90
C ALA A 27 -7.77 -7.67 -12.29
N ALA A 28 -6.50 -8.02 -12.56
CA ALA A 28 -5.35 -7.27 -12.08
C ALA A 28 -5.34 -5.83 -12.60
N LEU A 29 -5.54 -5.67 -13.92
CA LEU A 29 -5.40 -4.41 -14.61
C LEU A 29 -6.60 -3.49 -14.43
N LEU A 30 -7.81 -4.03 -14.45
CA LEU A 30 -9.02 -3.21 -14.37
C LEU A 30 -9.53 -2.99 -12.95
N ILE A 31 -9.31 -3.94 -12.05
CA ILE A 31 -9.88 -3.89 -10.70
C ILE A 31 -8.78 -3.63 -9.67
N ILE A 32 -7.81 -4.53 -9.56
CA ILE A 32 -6.89 -4.54 -8.42
C ILE A 32 -5.97 -3.32 -8.43
N ARG A 33 -5.25 -3.07 -9.53
CA ARG A 33 -4.28 -1.96 -9.62
C ARG A 33 -4.92 -0.58 -9.50
N PRO A 34 -6.00 -0.25 -10.25
CA PRO A 34 -6.62 1.07 -10.16
C PRO A 34 -7.24 1.33 -8.78
N THR A 35 -7.91 0.33 -8.20
CA THR A 35 -8.55 0.47 -6.89
C THR A 35 -7.51 0.71 -5.79
N THR A 36 -6.39 -0.02 -5.82
CA THR A 36 -5.31 0.17 -4.84
C THR A 36 -4.72 1.59 -4.92
N GLN A 37 -4.48 2.10 -6.14
CA GLN A 37 -3.99 3.47 -6.33
C GLN A 37 -5.01 4.52 -5.88
N ALA A 38 -6.30 4.30 -6.17
CA ALA A 38 -7.37 5.21 -5.76
C ALA A 38 -7.50 5.29 -4.23
N ILE A 39 -7.44 4.15 -3.52
CA ILE A 39 -7.47 4.10 -2.05
C ILE A 39 -6.32 4.94 -1.48
N VAL A 40 -5.09 4.71 -1.94
CA VAL A 40 -3.91 5.44 -1.46
C VAL A 40 -4.03 6.95 -1.75
N ALA A 41 -4.50 7.34 -2.93
CA ALA A 41 -4.68 8.74 -3.30
C ALA A 41 -5.76 9.43 -2.46
N LEU A 42 -6.88 8.76 -2.18
CA LEU A 42 -7.93 9.27 -1.31
C LEU A 42 -7.42 9.42 0.12
N THR A 43 -6.68 8.45 0.64
CA THR A 43 -6.04 8.53 1.95
C THR A 43 -5.08 9.72 2.03
N PHE A 44 -4.22 9.90 1.02
CA PHE A 44 -3.34 11.07 0.92
C PHE A 44 -4.15 12.38 0.96
N ALA A 45 -5.19 12.50 0.14
CA ALA A 45 -6.01 13.70 0.07
C ALA A 45 -6.74 13.99 1.39
N GLN A 46 -7.23 12.96 2.09
CA GLN A 46 -7.86 13.12 3.42
C GLN A 46 -6.86 13.68 4.44
N TYR A 47 -5.66 13.10 4.51
CA TYR A 47 -4.62 13.58 5.44
C TYR A 47 -4.08 14.96 5.06
N ALA A 48 -3.93 15.26 3.76
CA ALA A 48 -3.49 16.56 3.27
C ALA A 48 -4.54 17.67 3.51
N ALA A 49 -5.83 17.34 3.46
CA ALA A 49 -6.91 18.28 3.71
C ALA A 49 -7.16 18.52 5.21
N LYS A 50 -6.84 17.56 6.08
CA LYS A 50 -7.16 17.62 7.52
C LYS A 50 -6.65 18.88 8.24
N PRO A 51 -5.45 19.43 7.96
CA PRO A 51 -4.99 20.68 8.57
C PRO A 51 -5.86 21.90 8.23
N PHE A 52 -6.50 21.92 7.06
CA PHE A 52 -7.37 23.03 6.62
C PHE A 52 -8.80 22.89 7.18
N PHE A 53 -9.19 21.67 7.56
CA PHE A 53 -10.47 21.33 8.17
C PHE A 53 -10.21 20.71 9.55
N TYR A 54 -9.68 21.52 10.47
CA TYR A 54 -9.27 21.05 11.80
C TYR A 54 -10.47 20.49 12.58
N ASP A 55 -11.51 21.30 12.76
CA ASP A 55 -12.71 20.97 13.55
C ASP A 55 -13.78 20.18 12.80
N CYS A 56 -13.68 20.08 11.46
CA CYS A 56 -14.69 19.44 10.62
C CYS A 56 -14.09 18.39 9.70
N SER A 57 -14.96 17.53 9.14
CA SER A 57 -14.52 16.59 8.10
C SER A 57 -14.40 17.34 6.77
N PRO A 58 -13.29 17.16 6.03
CA PRO A 58 -13.14 17.78 4.72
C PRO A 58 -14.27 17.31 3.79
N PRO A 59 -14.85 18.20 2.98
CA PRO A 59 -15.97 17.85 2.12
C PRO A 59 -15.54 16.75 1.12
N PRO A 60 -16.35 15.69 0.91
CA PRO A 60 -15.95 14.55 0.08
C PRO A 60 -15.50 14.93 -1.33
N ILE A 61 -16.14 15.94 -1.91
CA ILE A 61 -15.81 16.40 -3.26
C ILE A 61 -14.41 17.02 -3.33
N ALA A 62 -13.99 17.75 -2.30
CA ALA A 62 -12.66 18.35 -2.23
C ALA A 62 -11.58 17.28 -2.08
N VAL A 63 -11.84 16.26 -1.25
CA VAL A 63 -10.94 15.11 -1.10
C VAL A 63 -10.80 14.37 -2.42
N THR A 64 -11.89 14.07 -3.11
CA THR A 64 -11.87 13.38 -4.41
C THR A 64 -11.14 14.18 -5.48
N LEU A 65 -11.38 15.49 -5.57
CA LEU A 65 -10.69 16.36 -6.53
C LEU A 65 -9.19 16.46 -6.23
N LEU A 66 -8.80 16.57 -4.96
CA LEU A 66 -7.41 16.59 -4.54
C LEU A 66 -6.71 15.26 -4.83
N ALA A 67 -7.37 14.12 -4.58
CA ALA A 67 -6.86 12.80 -4.92
C ALA A 67 -6.67 12.64 -6.43
N ALA A 68 -7.66 13.06 -7.23
CA ALA A 68 -7.56 13.04 -8.68
C ALA A 68 -6.42 13.93 -9.20
N ALA A 69 -6.29 15.15 -8.67
CA ALA A 69 -5.20 16.06 -9.01
C ALA A 69 -3.83 15.47 -8.68
N ALA A 70 -3.68 14.84 -7.51
CA ALA A 70 -2.45 14.18 -7.10
C ALA A 70 -2.09 13.01 -8.03
N LEU A 71 -3.07 12.17 -8.40
CA LEU A 71 -2.85 11.07 -9.35
C LEU A 71 -2.46 11.59 -10.74
N CYS A 72 -3.15 12.61 -11.26
CA CYS A 72 -2.81 13.23 -12.52
C CYS A 72 -1.39 13.81 -12.50
N LEU A 73 -1.03 14.54 -11.44
CA LEU A 73 0.31 15.11 -11.28
C LEU A 73 1.39 14.02 -11.26
N LEU A 74 1.22 12.97 -10.45
CA LEU A 74 2.17 11.87 -10.38
C LEU A 74 2.27 11.13 -11.72
N THR A 75 1.15 10.94 -12.42
CA THR A 75 1.13 10.34 -13.75
C THR A 75 1.91 11.19 -14.75
N LEU A 76 1.70 12.51 -14.76
CA LEU A 76 2.45 13.43 -15.61
C LEU A 76 3.95 13.40 -15.33
N ILE A 77 4.36 13.38 -14.06
CA ILE A 77 5.77 13.25 -13.68
C ILE A 77 6.37 11.93 -14.19
N ASN A 78 5.64 10.82 -14.03
CA ASN A 78 6.05 9.51 -14.53
C ASN A 78 6.18 9.49 -16.06
N CYS A 79 5.24 10.12 -16.79
CA CYS A 79 5.29 10.22 -18.25
C CYS A 79 6.40 11.16 -18.75
N ALA A 80 6.71 12.23 -18.02
CA ALA A 80 7.70 13.22 -18.42
C ALA A 80 9.14 12.71 -18.24
N SER A 81 9.44 12.06 -17.10
CA SER A 81 10.78 11.51 -16.85
C SER A 81 10.83 10.56 -15.67
N VAL A 82 11.35 9.36 -15.93
CA VAL A 82 11.60 8.35 -14.90
C VAL A 82 12.59 8.84 -13.83
N ARG A 83 13.54 9.72 -14.17
CA ARG A 83 14.50 10.27 -13.19
C ARG A 83 13.81 11.14 -12.14
N TRP A 84 12.86 11.98 -12.57
CA TRP A 84 12.06 12.82 -11.67
C TRP A 84 11.12 11.96 -10.82
N ALA A 85 10.48 10.95 -11.42
CA ALA A 85 9.66 10.00 -10.69
C ALA A 85 10.46 9.26 -9.59
N MET A 86 11.67 8.79 -9.90
CA MET A 86 12.57 8.16 -8.94
C MET A 86 12.97 9.09 -7.79
N ALA A 87 13.28 10.36 -8.09
CA ALA A 87 13.61 11.35 -7.07
C ALA A 87 12.43 11.59 -6.10
N VAL A 88 11.23 11.78 -6.65
CA VAL A 88 9.99 11.94 -5.87
C VAL A 88 9.71 10.71 -5.02
N GLN A 89 9.84 9.51 -5.59
CA GLN A 89 9.67 8.24 -4.87
C GLN A 89 10.64 8.13 -3.69
N ASN A 90 11.92 8.50 -3.88
CA ASN A 90 12.92 8.44 -2.82
C ASN A 90 12.57 9.39 -1.66
N ILE A 91 12.17 10.62 -1.98
CA ILE A 91 11.73 11.62 -0.98
C ILE A 91 10.55 11.07 -0.16
N PHE A 92 9.51 10.55 -0.82
CA PHE A 92 8.35 9.99 -0.11
C PHE A 92 8.72 8.77 0.74
N THR A 93 9.66 7.95 0.28
CA THR A 93 10.13 6.77 1.02
C THR A 93 10.88 7.20 2.29
N THR A 94 11.81 8.14 2.18
CA THR A 94 12.52 8.71 3.33
C THR A 94 11.56 9.38 4.30
N ALA A 95 10.63 10.19 3.80
CA ALA A 95 9.63 10.87 4.64
C ALA A 95 8.73 9.87 5.40
N LYS A 96 8.30 8.78 4.74
CA LYS A 96 7.51 7.71 5.38
C LYS A 96 8.29 7.04 6.51
N LEU A 97 9.57 6.73 6.31
CA LEU A 97 10.42 6.12 7.33
C LEU A 97 10.62 7.06 8.53
N LEU A 98 10.86 8.35 8.29
CA LEU A 98 10.98 9.34 9.35
C LEU A 98 9.68 9.52 10.15
N ALA A 99 8.52 9.56 9.47
CA ALA A 99 7.23 9.64 10.14
C ALA A 99 6.95 8.43 11.04
N LEU A 100 7.26 7.22 10.55
CA LEU A 100 7.13 6.00 11.35
C LEU A 100 8.07 6.02 12.57
N ALA A 101 9.32 6.42 12.39
CA ALA A 101 10.27 6.55 13.48
C ALA A 101 9.78 7.56 14.54
N ALA A 102 9.24 8.71 14.12
CA ALA A 102 8.68 9.70 15.03
C ALA A 102 7.49 9.16 15.84
N ILE A 103 6.58 8.41 15.21
CA ILE A 103 5.44 7.76 15.88
C ILE A 103 5.93 6.75 16.93
N VAL A 104 6.90 5.91 16.59
CA VAL A 104 7.47 4.91 17.51
C VAL A 104 8.13 5.59 18.71
N LEU A 105 8.95 6.62 18.48
CA LEU A 105 9.63 7.35 19.54
C LEU A 105 8.64 8.11 20.45
N ALA A 106 7.62 8.76 19.87
CA ALA A 106 6.58 9.43 20.62
C ALA A 106 5.75 8.45 21.48
N GLY A 107 5.39 7.29 20.91
CA GLY A 107 4.71 6.22 21.63
C GLY A 107 5.53 5.69 22.80
N MET A 108 6.82 5.43 22.58
CA MET A 108 7.74 5.00 23.63
C MET A 108 7.87 6.04 24.75
N TYR A 109 8.00 7.32 24.40
CA TYR A 109 8.02 8.41 25.38
C TYR A 109 6.74 8.48 26.22
N HIS A 110 5.56 8.32 25.59
CA HIS A 110 4.28 8.29 26.29
C HIS A 110 4.15 7.14 27.28
N ILE A 111 4.63 5.95 26.91
CA ILE A 111 4.65 4.76 27.78
C ILE A 111 5.57 5.01 28.99
N LEU A 112 6.79 5.51 28.75
CA LEU A 112 7.75 5.82 29.82
C LEU A 112 7.27 6.93 30.76
N SER A 113 6.46 7.87 30.26
CA SER A 113 5.84 8.94 31.05
C SER A 113 4.66 8.47 31.91
N GLY A 114 4.37 7.16 31.94
CA GLY A 114 3.29 6.58 32.74
C GLY A 114 1.88 6.83 32.20
N LYS A 115 1.73 7.35 30.98
CA LYS A 115 0.43 7.60 30.32
C LYS A 115 -0.10 6.32 29.66
N THR A 116 -0.32 5.28 30.46
CA THR A 116 -0.78 3.96 29.99
C THR A 116 -2.31 3.80 29.99
N SER A 117 -3.06 4.90 30.17
CA SER A 117 -4.54 4.88 30.21
C SER A 117 -5.18 4.25 28.97
N HIS A 118 -4.54 4.34 27.81
CA HIS A 118 -5.01 3.71 26.56
C HIS A 118 -4.87 2.18 26.53
N PHE A 119 -4.15 1.57 27.49
CA PHE A 119 -4.01 0.13 27.65
C PHE A 119 -4.92 -0.46 28.73
N ALA A 120 -5.82 0.32 29.32
CA ALA A 120 -6.66 -0.13 30.44
C ALA A 120 -7.65 -1.24 30.04
N SER A 121 -8.13 -1.22 28.79
CA SER A 121 -9.14 -2.16 28.28
C SER A 121 -8.78 -2.70 26.88
N PRO A 122 -7.68 -3.47 26.74
CA PRO A 122 -7.17 -3.89 25.43
C PRO A 122 -8.04 -4.96 24.75
N TRP A 123 -8.94 -5.60 25.50
CA TRP A 123 -9.80 -6.68 25.04
C TRP A 123 -11.28 -6.28 24.94
N GLU A 124 -11.60 -5.01 25.19
CA GLU A 124 -12.97 -4.51 25.04
C GLU A 124 -13.28 -4.24 23.56
N GLY A 125 -14.38 -4.81 23.08
CA GLY A 125 -14.84 -4.65 21.70
C GLY A 125 -15.90 -5.68 21.32
N GLU A 126 -16.59 -5.45 20.21
CA GLU A 126 -17.53 -6.40 19.65
C GLU A 126 -16.84 -7.40 18.73
N TYR A 127 -16.79 -8.66 19.18
CA TYR A 127 -16.24 -9.78 18.41
C TYR A 127 -17.35 -10.45 17.61
N THR A 128 -17.69 -9.85 16.47
CA THR A 128 -18.56 -10.48 15.48
C THR A 128 -17.70 -11.09 14.37
N ILE A 129 -18.21 -12.11 13.69
CA ILE A 129 -17.52 -12.72 12.54
C ILE A 129 -17.18 -11.63 11.50
N THR A 130 -18.07 -10.66 11.33
CA THR A 130 -17.88 -9.52 10.43
C THR A 130 -16.74 -8.60 10.87
N SER A 131 -16.67 -8.22 12.15
CA SER A 131 -15.60 -7.34 12.65
C SER A 131 -14.23 -8.00 12.56
N ILE A 132 -14.14 -9.30 12.89
CA ILE A 132 -12.91 -10.09 12.75
C ILE A 132 -12.49 -10.16 11.27
N THR A 133 -13.43 -10.43 10.37
CA THR A 133 -13.15 -10.53 8.94
C THR A 133 -12.67 -9.20 8.35
N MET A 134 -13.30 -8.07 8.72
CA MET A 134 -12.88 -6.73 8.29
C MET A 134 -11.48 -6.36 8.83
N ALA A 135 -11.17 -6.72 10.08
CA ALA A 135 -9.85 -6.52 10.66
C ALA A 135 -8.78 -7.32 9.89
N LEU A 136 -9.07 -8.59 9.56
CA LEU A 136 -8.19 -9.42 8.75
C LEU A 136 -7.96 -8.84 7.34
N PHE A 137 -9.02 -8.38 6.66
CA PHE A 137 -8.87 -7.74 5.35
C PHE A 137 -8.03 -6.46 5.41
N SER A 138 -8.22 -5.65 6.45
CA SER A 138 -7.44 -4.43 6.67
C SER A 138 -5.96 -4.75 6.93
N GLY A 139 -5.69 -5.78 7.73
CA GLY A 139 -4.34 -6.29 7.97
C GLY A 139 -3.68 -6.83 6.70
N LEU A 140 -4.39 -7.65 5.93
CA LEU A 140 -3.91 -8.19 4.65
C LEU A 140 -3.61 -7.08 3.64
N PHE A 141 -4.40 -6.02 3.60
CA PHE A 141 -4.12 -4.85 2.77
C PHE A 141 -2.81 -4.16 3.18
N ALA A 142 -2.55 -4.01 4.48
CA ALA A 142 -1.32 -3.40 4.99
C ALA A 142 -0.06 -4.22 4.65
N PHE A 143 -0.15 -5.55 4.63
CA PHE A 143 0.92 -6.47 4.20
C PHE A 143 0.89 -6.78 2.70
N GLY A 144 0.04 -6.09 1.93
CA GLY A 144 -0.06 -6.25 0.49
C GLY A 144 1.24 -5.93 -0.22
N GLY A 145 1.48 -6.60 -1.34
CA GLY A 145 2.58 -6.31 -2.26
C GLY A 145 3.77 -7.28 -2.23
N TRP A 146 3.77 -8.26 -1.33
CA TRP A 146 4.77 -9.33 -1.29
C TRP A 146 4.89 -10.10 -2.62
N ASN A 147 3.78 -10.33 -3.32
CA ASN A 147 3.76 -10.99 -4.63
C ASN A 147 4.60 -10.26 -5.68
N TYR A 148 4.79 -8.93 -5.53
CA TYR A 148 5.54 -8.18 -6.54
C TYR A 148 7.03 -8.52 -6.57
N LEU A 149 7.58 -9.00 -5.46
CA LEU A 149 8.98 -9.44 -5.37
C LEU A 149 9.25 -10.65 -6.26
N ASN A 150 8.25 -11.53 -6.45
CA ASN A 150 8.38 -12.69 -7.33
C ASN A 150 8.49 -12.30 -8.82
N PHE A 151 7.99 -11.12 -9.22
CA PHE A 151 8.11 -10.64 -10.61
C PHE A 151 9.52 -10.16 -10.97
N VAL A 152 10.32 -9.76 -9.98
CA VAL A 152 11.66 -9.15 -10.17
C VAL A 152 12.78 -10.17 -9.96
N THR A 153 12.42 -11.45 -9.85
CA THR A 153 13.38 -12.55 -9.66
C THR A 153 14.40 -12.66 -10.79
N GLU A 154 14.06 -12.23 -12.00
CA GLU A 154 14.98 -12.21 -13.15
C GLU A 154 16.00 -11.06 -13.10
N GLU A 155 15.71 -9.97 -12.38
CA GLU A 155 16.62 -8.83 -12.22
C GLU A 155 17.42 -8.90 -10.91
N LEU A 156 17.10 -9.86 -10.03
CA LEU A 156 17.81 -10.08 -8.78
C LEU A 156 19.17 -10.73 -9.05
N GLN A 157 20.24 -10.21 -8.45
CA GLN A 157 21.53 -10.88 -8.48
C GLN A 157 21.44 -12.18 -7.66
N ASP A 158 21.73 -13.34 -8.26
CA ASP A 158 21.65 -14.68 -7.65
C ASP A 158 20.30 -14.96 -6.92
N PRO A 159 19.17 -15.05 -7.65
CA PRO A 159 17.84 -15.12 -7.07
C PRO A 159 17.62 -16.38 -6.22
N TYR A 160 18.26 -17.51 -6.55
CA TYR A 160 18.12 -18.76 -5.81
C TYR A 160 18.64 -18.68 -4.36
N LYS A 161 19.61 -17.80 -4.12
CA LYS A 161 20.19 -17.58 -2.79
C LYS A 161 19.61 -16.36 -2.09
N ASN A 162 19.35 -15.29 -2.83
CA ASN A 162 18.96 -14.01 -2.25
C ASN A 162 17.46 -13.86 -2.03
N LEU A 163 16.61 -14.46 -2.87
CA LEU A 163 15.16 -14.45 -2.67
C LEU A 163 14.70 -15.13 -1.36
N PRO A 164 15.20 -16.31 -0.96
CA PRO A 164 14.82 -16.91 0.32
C PRO A 164 15.47 -16.25 1.55
N ARG A 165 16.41 -15.32 1.37
CA ARG A 165 17.11 -14.61 2.46
C ARG A 165 16.59 -13.20 2.73
N ALA A 166 15.91 -12.59 1.75
CA ALA A 166 15.32 -11.25 1.82
C ALA A 166 13.92 -11.29 2.44
#